data_AF-A0A2T3W8L2-F1
#
_entry.id   AF-A0A2T3W8L2-F1
#
_cell.length_a   1.000
_cell.length_b   1.000
_cell.length_c   1.000
_cell.angle_alpha   90.00
_cell.angle_beta   90.00
_cell.angle_gamma   90.00
#
_symmetry.space_group_name_H-M   'P 1'
#
loop_
_entity.id
_entity.type
_entity.pdbx_description
1 polymer ?
#
loop_
_entity_poly.entity_id
_entity_poly.type
_entity_poly.pdbx_seq_one_letter_code
_entity_poly.pdbx_strand_id
1 'polypeptide(L)'
;MPFQPLPQDQPHIILGCPDCHTSWVVYEQQIGLPVPCPGCGSAARPTRLGYTDAGSGRQVSFGSFRRLLEQPDTAQRVIPMVEHWLNVRHEGGLQFVDGAGQPVPLAEVHFRIQGHAQWQGELYNQYMNVAR
;
A
#
# COMPACT_ATOMS: atom_id res chain seq x y z
N MET A 1 -8.96 -8.50 -5.61
CA MET A 1 -8.23 -8.62 -6.91
C MET A 1 -6.74 -8.90 -6.67
N PRO A 2 -5.98 -9.51 -7.62
CA PRO A 2 -4.53 -9.64 -7.48
C PRO A 2 -3.83 -8.28 -7.63
N PHE A 3 -2.68 -8.14 -6.96
CA PHE A 3 -1.79 -6.97 -7.07
C PHE A 3 -1.34 -6.75 -8.52
N GLN A 4 -1.52 -5.53 -9.04
CA GLN A 4 -1.07 -5.13 -10.39
C GLN A 4 -0.34 -3.78 -10.29
N PRO A 5 1.00 -3.77 -10.28
CA PRO A 5 1.78 -2.54 -10.26
C PRO A 5 1.68 -1.82 -11.61
N LEU A 6 1.93 -0.51 -11.62
CA LEU A 6 2.01 0.24 -12.88
C LEU A 6 3.25 -0.16 -13.69
N PRO A 7 3.26 0.00 -15.02
CA PRO A 7 4.41 -0.37 -15.85
C PRO A 7 5.73 0.32 -15.46
N GLN A 8 5.65 1.54 -14.91
CA GLN A 8 6.81 2.28 -14.42
C GLN A 8 7.25 1.88 -13.00
N ASP A 9 6.43 1.16 -12.26
CA ASP A 9 6.77 0.75 -10.90
C ASP A 9 7.75 -0.41 -10.94
N GLN A 10 8.79 -0.32 -10.13
CA GLN A 10 9.77 -1.37 -9.96
C GLN A 10 9.75 -1.90 -8.51
N PRO A 11 9.91 -3.21 -8.31
CA PRO A 11 10.19 -3.74 -6.98
C PRO A 11 11.60 -3.27 -6.59
N HIS A 12 11.72 -2.69 -5.40
CA HIS A 12 12.99 -2.09 -5.00
C HIS A 12 13.30 -2.24 -3.51
N ILE A 13 12.40 -2.80 -2.71
CA ILE A 13 12.66 -3.07 -1.29
C ILE A 13 13.17 -4.49 -1.13
N ILE A 14 14.33 -4.64 -0.51
CA ILE A 14 14.89 -5.95 -0.17
C ILE A 14 14.38 -6.36 1.21
N LEU A 15 13.64 -7.45 1.25
CA LEU A 15 13.17 -8.10 2.46
C LEU A 15 14.00 -9.35 2.75
N GLY A 16 14.16 -9.67 4.03
CA GLY A 16 14.78 -10.90 4.51
C GLY A 16 13.87 -11.65 5.47
N CYS A 17 13.75 -12.96 5.28
CA CYS A 17 13.06 -13.82 6.23
C CYS A 17 13.96 -14.10 7.44
N PRO A 18 13.49 -13.86 8.67
CA PRO A 18 14.28 -14.17 9.86
C PRO A 18 14.46 -15.68 10.09
N ASP A 19 13.57 -16.52 9.57
CA ASP A 19 13.56 -17.97 9.85
C ASP A 19 14.48 -18.77 8.92
N CYS A 20 14.45 -18.47 7.61
CA CYS A 20 15.20 -19.21 6.60
C CYS A 20 16.25 -18.37 5.86
N HIS A 21 16.41 -17.09 6.25
CA HIS A 21 17.36 -16.14 5.67
C HIS A 21 17.23 -15.89 4.17
N THR A 22 16.16 -16.38 3.53
CA THR A 22 15.85 -16.05 2.12
C THR A 22 15.60 -14.55 2.01
N SER A 23 16.21 -13.90 1.03
CA SER A 23 15.94 -12.52 0.66
C SER A 23 15.19 -12.44 -0.67
N TRP A 24 14.32 -11.44 -0.80
CA TRP A 24 13.58 -11.18 -2.04
C TRP A 24 13.24 -9.70 -2.15
N VAL A 25 12.92 -9.28 -3.38
CA VAL A 25 12.59 -7.88 -3.66
C VAL A 25 11.07 -7.74 -3.80
N VAL A 26 10.52 -6.68 -3.21
CA VAL A 26 9.08 -6.35 -3.29
C VAL A 26 8.86 -4.90 -3.71
N TYR A 27 7.64 -4.60 -4.13
CA TYR A 27 7.17 -3.25 -4.39
C TYR A 27 6.95 -2.47 -3.08
N GLU A 28 7.12 -1.14 -3.08
CA GLU A 28 6.85 -0.31 -1.89
C GLU A 28 5.42 -0.54 -1.41
N GLN A 29 4.51 -0.68 -2.38
CA GLN A 29 3.07 -0.87 -2.20
C GLN A 29 2.76 -2.09 -1.31
N GLN A 30 3.62 -3.10 -1.30
CA GLN A 30 3.44 -4.32 -0.52
C GLN A 30 3.94 -4.18 0.93
N ILE A 31 4.66 -3.10 1.25
CA ILE A 31 5.21 -2.90 2.59
C ILE A 31 4.10 -2.56 3.59
N GLY A 32 4.08 -3.34 4.69
CA GLY A 32 3.03 -3.26 5.72
C GLY A 32 1.92 -4.30 5.54
N LEU A 33 1.93 -5.07 4.44
CA LEU A 33 1.08 -6.25 4.28
C LEU A 33 1.80 -7.52 4.79
N PRO A 34 1.04 -8.54 5.24
CA PRO A 34 1.61 -9.86 5.49
C PRO A 34 2.02 -10.48 4.14
N VAL A 35 3.32 -10.55 3.90
CA VAL A 35 3.89 -11.21 2.71
C VAL A 35 4.58 -12.49 3.19
N PRO A 36 4.11 -13.69 2.77
CA PRO A 36 4.76 -14.94 3.14
C PRO A 36 6.17 -15.00 2.53
N CYS A 37 7.09 -15.62 3.25
CA CYS A 37 8.43 -15.87 2.72
C CYS A 37 8.34 -16.82 1.51
N PRO A 38 8.94 -16.49 0.36
CA PRO A 38 8.92 -17.36 -0.81
C PRO A 38 9.79 -18.63 -0.63
N GLY A 39 10.74 -18.62 0.31
CA GLY A 39 11.61 -19.77 0.59
C GLY A 39 10.95 -20.82 1.48
N CYS A 40 10.44 -20.41 2.65
CA CYS A 40 9.89 -21.34 3.65
C CYS A 40 8.37 -21.24 3.87
N GLY A 41 7.68 -20.31 3.22
CA GLY A 41 6.25 -20.07 3.40
C GLY A 41 5.87 -19.43 4.74
N SER A 42 6.84 -19.16 5.62
CA SER A 42 6.58 -18.53 6.92
C SER A 42 5.93 -17.15 6.74
N ALA A 43 4.90 -16.88 7.54
CA ALA A 43 4.27 -15.56 7.66
C ALA A 43 5.05 -14.63 8.62
N ALA A 44 6.28 -14.99 9.01
CA ALA A 44 7.13 -14.16 9.85
C ALA A 44 7.28 -12.74 9.28
N ARG A 45 7.33 -11.73 10.17
CA ARG A 45 7.54 -10.33 9.79
C ARG A 45 8.90 -10.20 9.14
N PRO A 46 9.00 -9.97 7.82
CA PRO A 46 10.28 -9.86 7.16
C PRO A 46 11.01 -8.60 7.63
N THR A 47 12.33 -8.69 7.73
CA THR A 47 13.19 -7.54 8.05
C THR A 47 13.55 -6.80 6.77
N ARG A 48 13.46 -5.47 6.78
CA ARG A 48 13.97 -4.65 5.66
C ARG A 48 15.50 -4.67 5.70
N LEU A 49 16.11 -5.22 4.65
CA LEU A 49 17.56 -5.30 4.51
C LEU A 49 18.15 -4.11 3.75
N GLY A 50 17.39 -3.50 2.85
CA GLY A 50 17.85 -2.37 2.07
C GLY A 50 16.96 -2.09 0.85
N TYR A 51 17.57 -1.45 -0.14
CA TYR A 51 16.92 -1.03 -1.38
C TYR A 51 17.79 -1.44 -2.58
N THR A 52 17.15 -1.67 -3.73
CA THR A 52 17.83 -1.72 -5.03
C THR A 52 17.95 -0.31 -5.62
N ASP A 53 18.73 -0.15 -6.68
CA ASP A 53 18.91 1.13 -7.38
C ASP A 53 17.65 1.62 -8.14
N ALA A 54 16.62 0.79 -8.29
CA ALA A 54 15.44 1.09 -9.08
C ALA A 54 14.56 2.24 -8.54
N GLY A 55 14.77 2.68 -7.29
CA GLY A 55 13.99 3.72 -6.64
C GLY A 55 12.51 3.37 -6.43
N SER A 56 11.81 4.10 -5.57
CA SER A 56 10.39 3.84 -5.28
C SER A 56 9.42 4.48 -6.27
N GLY A 57 9.87 5.45 -7.07
CA GLY A 57 8.99 6.27 -7.89
C GLY A 57 7.97 7.02 -7.02
N ARG A 58 6.69 6.88 -7.36
CA ARG A 58 5.55 7.46 -6.60
C ARG A 58 4.77 6.42 -5.82
N GLN A 59 5.35 5.25 -5.58
CA GLN A 59 4.68 4.20 -4.83
C GLN A 59 4.51 4.62 -3.36
N VAL A 60 3.38 4.26 -2.75
CA VAL A 60 3.09 4.48 -1.33
C VAL A 60 2.87 3.14 -0.65
N SER A 61 3.58 2.88 0.45
CA SER A 61 3.42 1.64 1.20
C SER A 61 2.02 1.51 1.80
N PHE A 62 1.55 0.27 1.94
CA PHE A 62 0.30 -0.01 2.63
C PHE A 62 0.30 0.53 4.06
N GLY A 63 1.45 0.42 4.76
CA GLY A 63 1.63 1.00 6.09
C GLY A 63 1.45 2.52 6.13
N SER A 64 2.04 3.24 5.17
CA SER A 64 1.88 4.70 5.05
C SER A 64 0.45 5.08 4.67
N PHE A 65 -0.18 4.36 3.75
CA PHE A 65 -1.58 4.57 3.40
C PHE A 65 -2.51 4.39 4.61
N ARG A 66 -2.33 3.32 5.38
CA ARG A 66 -3.11 3.10 6.60
C ARG A 66 -2.95 4.26 7.58
N ARG A 67 -1.71 4.74 7.80
CA ARG A 67 -1.43 5.87 8.68
C ARG A 67 -2.13 7.16 8.23
N LEU A 68 -2.17 7.42 6.91
CA LEU A 68 -2.90 8.57 6.36
C LEU A 68 -4.41 8.52 6.65
N LEU A 69 -4.99 7.32 6.78
CA LEU A 69 -6.40 7.16 7.13
C LEU A 69 -6.66 7.17 8.64
N GLU A 70 -5.66 6.80 9.45
CA GLU A 70 -5.77 6.78 10.92
C GLU A 70 -5.62 8.17 11.55
N GLN A 71 -4.88 9.07 10.91
CA GLN A 71 -4.65 10.43 11.42
C GLN A 71 -5.76 11.38 10.98
N PRO A 72 -6.48 12.07 11.90
CA PRO A 72 -7.66 12.87 11.57
C PRO A 72 -7.42 13.91 10.46
N ASP A 73 -6.33 14.68 10.54
CA ASP A 73 -6.04 15.77 9.60
C ASP A 73 -5.78 15.28 8.17
N THR A 74 -5.16 14.10 8.04
CA THR A 74 -4.88 13.50 6.73
C THR A 74 -6.07 12.71 6.23
N ALA A 75 -6.81 12.05 7.13
CA ALA A 75 -8.00 11.28 6.81
C ALA A 75 -9.09 12.17 6.18
N GLN A 76 -9.29 13.38 6.72
CA GLN A 76 -10.22 14.38 6.15
C GLN A 76 -9.91 14.75 4.70
N ARG A 77 -8.65 14.67 4.28
CA ARG A 77 -8.24 14.93 2.89
C ARG A 77 -8.29 13.67 2.02
N VAL A 78 -7.82 12.55 2.55
CA VAL A 78 -7.62 11.31 1.78
C VAL A 78 -8.91 10.51 1.59
N ILE A 79 -9.77 10.43 2.61
CA ILE A 79 -11.02 9.64 2.52
C ILE A 79 -11.91 10.09 1.35
N PRO A 80 -12.21 11.39 1.17
CA PRO A 80 -13.03 11.85 0.05
C PRO A 80 -12.43 11.50 -1.32
N MET A 81 -11.10 11.50 -1.43
CA MET A 81 -10.40 11.09 -2.66
C MET A 81 -10.64 9.60 -2.93
N VAL A 82 -10.48 8.74 -1.91
CA VAL A 82 -10.71 7.29 -2.02
C VAL A 82 -12.16 6.99 -2.40
N GLU A 83 -13.12 7.61 -1.73
CA GLU A 83 -14.55 7.46 -2.01
C GLU A 83 -14.87 7.83 -3.46
N HIS A 84 -14.36 8.97 -3.92
CA HIS A 84 -14.54 9.44 -5.29
C HIS A 84 -13.92 8.51 -6.33
N TRP A 85 -12.65 8.12 -6.16
CA TRP A 85 -11.93 7.32 -7.15
C TRP A 85 -12.51 5.91 -7.32
N LEU A 86 -12.91 5.27 -6.22
CA LEU A 86 -13.32 3.87 -6.23
C LEU A 86 -14.84 3.69 -6.19
N ASN A 87 -15.60 4.79 -6.08
CA ASN A 87 -17.04 4.77 -5.85
C ASN A 87 -17.40 3.89 -4.64
N VAL A 88 -16.70 4.12 -3.54
CA VAL A 88 -16.90 3.45 -2.24
C VAL A 88 -17.37 4.47 -1.21
N ARG A 89 -17.94 3.99 -0.11
CA ARG A 89 -18.32 4.80 1.05
C ARG A 89 -17.49 4.42 2.26
N HIS A 90 -16.98 5.39 3.00
CA HIS A 90 -16.32 5.19 4.29
C HIS A 90 -17.35 5.00 5.41
N GLU A 91 -17.17 3.98 6.24
CA GLU A 91 -18.07 3.70 7.38
C GLU A 91 -17.42 3.96 8.75
N GLY A 92 -16.25 4.59 8.76
CA GLY A 92 -15.47 4.84 9.97
C GLY A 92 -14.21 3.99 10.06
N GLY A 93 -13.21 4.52 10.78
CA GLY A 93 -11.91 3.87 10.93
C GLY A 93 -11.28 3.53 9.58
N LEU A 94 -11.02 2.23 9.36
CA LEU A 94 -10.38 1.70 8.15
C LEU A 94 -11.36 0.92 7.25
N GLN A 95 -12.66 1.16 7.39
CA GLN A 95 -13.71 0.41 6.70
C GLN A 95 -14.28 1.20 5.52
N PHE A 96 -14.34 0.52 4.38
CA PHE A 96 -15.00 1.01 3.16
C PHE A 96 -16.00 -0.05 2.68
N VAL A 97 -17.11 0.40 2.10
CA VAL A 97 -18.12 -0.45 1.47
C VAL A 97 -18.35 -0.02 0.03
N ASP A 98 -18.71 -0.97 -0.84
CA ASP A 98 -19.11 -0.66 -2.22
C ASP A 98 -20.57 -0.17 -2.32
N GLY A 99 -21.04 0.08 -3.54
CA GLY A 99 -22.41 0.54 -3.79
C GLY A 99 -23.52 -0.44 -3.39
N ALA A 100 -23.18 -1.72 -3.13
CA ALA A 100 -24.08 -2.72 -2.58
C ALA A 100 -23.96 -2.86 -1.05
N GLY A 101 -23.16 -2.01 -0.40
CA GLY A 101 -22.87 -2.07 1.03
C GLY A 101 -21.96 -3.23 1.43
N GLN A 102 -21.27 -3.87 0.48
CA GLN A 102 -20.34 -4.95 0.79
C GLN A 102 -18.97 -4.40 1.21
N PRO A 103 -18.36 -4.93 2.29
CA PRO A 103 -17.04 -4.49 2.72
C PRO A 103 -15.97 -4.69 1.64
N VAL A 104 -15.21 -3.63 1.38
CA VAL A 104 -14.04 -3.66 0.49
C VAL A 104 -12.78 -3.73 1.36
N PRO A 105 -11.95 -4.79 1.23
CA PRO A 105 -10.74 -4.90 2.01
C PRO A 105 -9.80 -3.70 1.80
N LEU A 106 -9.21 -3.17 2.88
CA LEU A 106 -8.33 -2.00 2.78
C LEU A 106 -7.14 -2.22 1.86
N ALA A 107 -6.58 -3.44 1.84
CA ALA A 107 -5.50 -3.81 0.92
C ALA A 107 -5.94 -3.73 -0.55
N GLU A 108 -7.20 -4.06 -0.84
CA GLU A 108 -7.75 -3.95 -2.18
C GLU A 108 -7.98 -2.48 -2.57
N VAL A 109 -8.51 -1.65 -1.66
CA VAL A 109 -8.60 -0.19 -1.86
C VAL A 109 -7.22 0.38 -2.21
N HIS A 110 -6.21 0.06 -1.42
CA HIS A 110 -4.83 0.49 -1.62
C HIS A 110 -4.28 0.07 -2.99
N PHE A 111 -4.40 -1.21 -3.35
CA PHE A 111 -3.88 -1.70 -4.63
C PHE A 111 -4.60 -1.13 -5.84
N ARG A 112 -5.92 -0.92 -5.78
CA ARG A 112 -6.65 -0.26 -6.87
C ARG A 112 -6.16 1.18 -7.10
N ILE A 113 -5.88 1.91 -6.02
CA ILE A 113 -5.29 3.26 -6.11
C ILE A 113 -3.89 3.22 -6.70
N GLN A 114 -3.06 2.31 -6.20
CA GLN A 114 -1.67 2.19 -6.63
C GLN A 114 -1.52 1.70 -8.08
N GLY A 115 -2.49 0.94 -8.59
CA GLY A 115 -2.57 0.51 -9.99
C GLY A 115 -3.12 1.56 -10.96
N HIS A 116 -3.38 2.80 -10.50
CA HIS A 116 -3.87 3.90 -11.34
C HIS A 116 -2.93 5.11 -11.25
N ALA A 117 -2.25 5.47 -12.34
CA ALA A 117 -1.13 6.42 -12.32
C ALA A 117 -1.48 7.80 -11.72
N GLN A 118 -2.65 8.35 -12.07
CA GLN A 118 -3.09 9.62 -11.51
C GLN A 118 -3.33 9.52 -9.99
N TRP A 119 -4.10 8.53 -9.55
CA TRP A 119 -4.47 8.35 -8.14
C TRP A 119 -3.27 8.01 -7.28
N GLN A 120 -2.35 7.19 -7.80
CA GLN A 120 -1.06 6.92 -7.17
C GLN A 120 -0.29 8.22 -6.94
N GLY A 121 -0.18 9.08 -7.96
CA GLY A 121 0.52 10.36 -7.84
C GLY A 121 -0.12 11.31 -6.84
N GLU A 122 -1.45 11.40 -6.83
CA GLU A 122 -2.19 12.23 -5.88
C GLU A 122 -2.05 11.72 -4.44
N LEU A 123 -2.16 10.41 -4.21
CA LEU A 123 -1.93 9.81 -2.88
C LEU A 123 -0.48 10.00 -2.42
N TYR A 124 0.49 9.85 -3.32
CA TYR A 124 1.90 10.10 -3.03
C TYR A 124 2.16 11.53 -2.58
N ASN A 125 1.53 12.51 -3.22
CA ASN A 125 1.64 13.90 -2.79
C ASN A 125 1.07 14.11 -1.38
N GLN A 126 -0.07 13.48 -1.04
CA GLN A 126 -0.59 13.53 0.33
C GLN A 126 0.39 12.92 1.34
N TYR A 127 0.99 11.77 1.01
CA TYR A 127 2.03 11.16 1.84
C TYR A 127 3.24 12.09 2.04
N MET A 128 3.77 12.68 0.97
CA MET A 128 4.94 13.56 1.03
C MET A 128 4.69 14.86 1.78
N ASN A 129 3.45 15.35 1.81
CA ASN A 129 3.09 16.53 2.61
C ASN A 129 3.11 16.25 4.11
N VAL A 130 3.01 14.99 4.52
CA VAL A 130 2.97 14.55 5.93
C VAL A 130 4.32 14.01 6.39
N ALA A 131 5.10 13.43 5.48
CA ALA A 131 6.43 12.90 5.77
C ALA A 131 7.54 13.97 5.88
N ARG A 132 7.20 15.25 5.68
CA ARG A 132 8.10 16.40 5.79
C ARG A 132 8.18 16.97 7.20
#